data_AF-A0A942BC92-F1
#
_entry.id   AF-A0A942BC92-F1
#
_cell.length_a   1.000
_cell.length_b   1.000
_cell.length_c   1.000
_cell.angle_alpha   90.00
_cell.angle_beta   90.00
_cell.angle_gamma   90.00
#
_symmetry.space_group_name_H-M   'P 1'
#
loop_
_entity.id
_entity.type
_entity.pdbx_description
1 polymer ?
#
loop_
_entity_poly.entity_id
_entity_poly.type
_entity_poly.pdbx_seq_one_letter_code
_entity_poly.pdbx_strand_id
1 'polypeptide(L)'
;MRFSLTREPITVSREPSPGAGGFVTFDGRVRDNADGQSVLRLEYEAFDEMALAEGQKLVEEAAARFELVDADVVHRLGLLEVGESAVVITVAAPHRREAFGACEWIIDQLKWRVPIWKKEHYASGESEWVLAQASPTEATDGLYDRQIRMPEIGAEGQQKIGAASVLLVGLGGLGAAVLPALAGAGVGRLVLVDADTVDATNLHRQTIYRRSDVGRGKAERAARFAKELNPSVDVAAVPEMLDAANAERLVQSCEIVVDGTDSLATKFLLNATCKRLGKTLVTASIHGFEGQVFTVTPDGPCLQCLFPETPTDGCVDTCAVNGTVSVVPAFFGVLQANEVVQSLIGGPVLMDELLLFDLAGKSMTKLRRWHRPGCRGCLGEFVSETPGWEVDTVEEAQERHADLQVVDIRELDEEPDGPVGSTRIPMGEWAGRVPEAPTLFICASGARSGRLVVDMRSRGVSRVYSLRGGVHGMVERN
;
A
#
# COMPACT_ATOMS: atom_id res chain seq x y z
N MET A 1 35.59 11.01 23.96
CA MET A 1 34.57 11.37 22.96
C MET A 1 35.27 11.90 21.73
N ARG A 2 35.44 11.05 20.72
CA ARG A 2 36.15 11.39 19.50
C ARG A 2 35.44 10.80 18.29
N PHE A 3 35.31 11.61 17.25
CA PHE A 3 35.01 11.14 15.91
C PHE A 3 36.21 11.38 15.00
N SER A 4 36.54 10.44 14.11
CA SER A 4 37.60 10.62 13.13
C SER A 4 37.36 9.89 11.81
N LEU A 5 37.95 10.44 10.76
CA LEU A 5 38.00 9.84 9.43
C LEU A 5 39.42 9.36 9.16
N THR A 6 39.56 8.21 8.52
CA THR A 6 40.85 7.65 8.09
C THR A 6 40.74 7.13 6.68
N ARG A 7 41.86 7.08 5.95
CA ARG A 7 41.98 6.33 4.69
C ARG A 7 42.76 5.02 4.88
N GLU A 8 43.46 4.90 6.00
CA GLU A 8 44.21 3.72 6.39
C GLU A 8 43.29 2.67 7.07
N PRO A 9 43.66 1.37 7.02
CA PRO A 9 42.94 0.31 7.72
C PRO A 9 42.76 0.61 9.22
N ILE A 10 41.55 0.36 9.74
CA ILE A 10 41.24 0.58 11.15
C ILE A 10 41.76 -0.59 11.97
N THR A 11 42.64 -0.32 12.95
CA THR A 11 43.05 -1.30 13.96
C THR A 11 42.20 -1.19 15.21
N VAL A 12 41.47 -2.26 15.54
CA VAL A 12 40.66 -2.35 16.77
C VAL A 12 41.59 -2.71 17.93
N SER A 13 42.20 -1.72 18.57
CA SER A 13 42.96 -1.94 19.81
C SER A 13 42.79 -0.76 20.76
N ARG A 14 41.82 -0.87 21.66
CA ARG A 14 41.64 0.09 22.75
C ARG A 14 41.28 -0.64 24.03
N GLU A 15 41.98 -0.30 25.10
CA GLU A 15 41.66 -0.83 26.42
C GLU A 15 40.56 0.01 27.07
N PRO A 16 39.59 -0.62 27.77
CA PRO A 16 38.54 0.09 28.47
C PRO A 16 39.09 0.96 29.60
N SER A 17 38.44 2.11 29.84
CA SER A 17 38.73 2.94 31.00
C SER A 17 38.47 2.17 32.31
N PRO A 18 39.31 2.32 33.37
CA PRO A 18 39.11 1.66 34.66
C PRO A 18 37.75 1.93 35.33
N GLY A 19 37.05 3.00 34.94
CA GLY A 19 35.71 3.35 35.43
C GLY A 19 34.53 2.74 34.67
N ALA A 20 34.78 1.91 33.64
CA ALA A 20 33.74 1.34 32.80
C ALA A 20 33.26 -0.02 33.31
N GLY A 21 31.98 -0.13 33.69
CA GLY A 21 31.33 -1.42 33.94
C GLY A 21 30.70 -2.05 32.69
N GLY A 22 30.71 -1.34 31.56
CA GLY A 22 30.37 -1.85 30.24
C GLY A 22 31.32 -1.27 29.19
N PHE A 23 31.86 -2.13 28.32
CA PHE A 23 32.67 -1.74 27.16
C PHE A 23 32.19 -2.52 25.95
N VAL A 24 31.80 -1.81 24.89
CA VAL A 24 31.25 -2.39 23.67
C VAL A 24 32.06 -1.89 22.49
N THR A 25 32.38 -2.80 21.58
CA THR A 25 32.97 -2.49 20.29
C THR A 25 32.07 -3.04 19.19
N PHE A 26 31.71 -2.19 18.24
CA PHE A 26 31.08 -2.57 16.99
C PHE A 26 32.09 -2.42 15.86
N ASP A 27 32.15 -3.43 15.00
CA ASP A 27 33.02 -3.48 13.82
C ASP A 27 32.15 -3.75 12.59
N GLY A 28 31.86 -2.68 11.84
CA GLY A 28 31.10 -2.72 10.61
C GLY A 28 32.01 -3.07 9.44
N ARG A 29 31.87 -4.30 8.91
CA ARG A 29 32.73 -4.84 7.86
C ARG A 29 32.06 -4.95 6.49
N VAL A 30 32.88 -4.91 5.45
CA VAL A 30 32.44 -5.23 4.08
C VAL A 30 32.07 -6.70 3.97
N ARG A 31 30.89 -6.99 3.44
CA ARG A 31 30.41 -8.35 3.13
C ARG A 31 30.57 -8.63 1.64
N ASP A 32 30.62 -9.90 1.28
CA ASP A 32 30.72 -10.40 -0.11
C ASP A 32 29.38 -10.41 -0.88
N ASN A 33 28.28 -10.07 -0.21
CA ASN A 33 26.93 -10.08 -0.76
C ASN A 33 26.08 -8.91 -0.23
N ALA A 34 25.32 -8.29 -1.13
CA ALA A 34 24.25 -7.34 -0.84
C ALA A 34 23.07 -7.61 -1.78
N ASP A 35 21.87 -7.76 -1.23
CA ASP A 35 20.61 -7.98 -1.97
C ASP A 35 20.65 -9.09 -3.05
N GLY A 36 21.44 -10.14 -2.80
CA GLY A 36 21.58 -11.29 -3.70
C GLY A 36 22.62 -11.11 -4.81
N GLN A 37 23.36 -9.99 -4.80
CA GLN A 37 24.45 -9.70 -5.72
C GLN A 37 25.82 -9.83 -5.04
N SER A 38 26.79 -10.38 -5.77
CA SER A 38 28.16 -10.50 -5.27
C SER A 38 28.87 -9.14 -5.30
N VAL A 39 29.26 -8.66 -4.12
CA VAL A 39 29.98 -7.39 -3.91
C VAL A 39 31.48 -7.67 -3.91
N LEU A 40 32.23 -6.95 -4.75
CA LEU A 40 33.69 -7.07 -4.81
C LEU A 40 34.39 -6.16 -3.82
N ARG A 41 33.87 -4.93 -3.66
CA ARG A 41 34.45 -3.88 -2.83
C ARG A 41 33.44 -2.76 -2.57
N LEU A 42 33.69 -1.97 -1.53
CA LEU A 42 32.97 -0.74 -1.24
C LEU A 42 33.87 0.47 -1.46
N GLU A 43 33.27 1.60 -1.79
CA GLU A 43 33.92 2.90 -1.83
C GLU A 43 33.15 3.88 -0.94
N TYR A 44 33.86 4.51 0.00
CA TYR A 44 33.28 5.52 0.88
C TYR A 44 33.87 6.89 0.57
N GLU A 45 32.99 7.86 0.30
CA GLU A 45 33.34 9.25 0.08
C GLU A 45 32.66 10.13 1.13
N ALA A 46 33.30 11.23 1.51
CA ALA A 46 32.73 12.17 2.46
C ALA A 46 33.15 13.60 2.12
N PHE A 47 32.39 14.57 2.62
CA PHE A 47 32.85 15.95 2.72
C PHE A 47 33.53 16.11 4.09
N ASP A 48 34.85 15.90 4.13
CA ASP A 48 35.63 15.69 5.35
C ASP A 48 35.33 16.71 6.47
N GLU A 49 35.26 18.01 6.17
CA GLU A 49 35.02 19.05 7.18
C GLU A 49 33.63 18.94 7.83
N MET A 50 32.58 18.72 7.03
CA MET A 50 31.21 18.57 7.54
C MET A 50 31.03 17.23 8.26
N ALA A 51 31.61 16.16 7.71
CA ALA A 51 31.57 14.84 8.32
C ALA A 51 32.28 14.83 9.69
N LEU A 52 33.44 15.46 9.80
CA LEU A 52 34.14 15.59 11.08
C LEU A 52 33.33 16.43 12.08
N ALA A 53 32.80 17.57 11.65
CA ALA A 53 32.02 18.45 12.52
C ALA A 53 30.74 17.78 13.04
N GLU A 54 29.97 17.14 12.15
CA GLU A 54 28.70 16.50 12.52
C GLU A 54 28.92 15.19 13.28
N GLY A 55 29.92 14.39 12.89
CA GLY A 55 30.31 13.18 13.61
C GLY A 55 30.79 13.49 15.02
N GLN A 56 31.54 14.59 15.23
CA GLN A 56 31.98 14.99 16.57
C GLN A 56 30.80 15.38 17.47
N LYS A 57 29.85 16.18 16.96
CA LYS A 57 28.61 16.49 17.69
C LYS A 57 27.84 15.23 18.07
N LEU A 58 27.70 14.29 17.14
CA LEU A 58 27.02 13.02 17.37
C LEU A 58 27.64 12.24 18.54
N VAL A 59 28.97 12.14 18.60
CA VAL A 59 29.65 11.43 19.70
C VAL A 59 29.50 12.17 21.03
N GLU A 60 29.47 13.50 21.03
CA GLU A 60 29.20 14.32 22.22
C GLU A 60 27.75 14.17 22.72
N GLU A 61 26.79 14.10 21.80
CA GLU A 61 25.38 13.82 22.13
C GLU A 61 25.20 12.42 22.71
N ALA A 62 25.83 11.40 22.12
CA ALA A 62 25.82 10.04 22.65
C ALA A 62 26.40 10.01 24.08
N ALA A 63 27.51 10.72 24.29
CA ALA A 63 28.16 10.80 25.59
C ALA A 63 27.26 11.38 26.67
N ALA A 64 26.56 12.47 26.36
CA ALA A 64 25.62 13.10 27.28
C ALA A 64 24.37 12.23 27.51
N ARG A 65 23.85 11.60 26.45
CA ARG A 65 22.60 10.81 26.51
C ARG A 65 22.74 9.51 27.29
N PHE A 66 23.88 8.83 27.16
CA PHE A 66 24.11 7.51 27.73
C PHE A 66 25.15 7.51 28.86
N GLU A 67 25.52 8.70 29.35
CA GLU A 67 26.50 8.89 30.44
C GLU A 67 27.81 8.15 30.17
N LEU A 68 28.34 8.28 28.95
CA LEU A 68 29.53 7.54 28.54
C LEU A 68 30.77 8.08 29.26
N VAL A 69 31.65 7.15 29.65
CA VAL A 69 32.98 7.44 30.20
C VAL A 69 33.98 7.67 29.07
N ASP A 70 33.84 6.93 27.98
CA ASP A 70 34.63 7.12 26.77
C ASP A 70 33.87 6.67 25.52
N ALA A 71 34.17 7.29 24.39
CA ALA A 71 33.66 6.91 23.09
C ALA A 71 34.65 7.35 22.00
N ASP A 72 34.91 6.45 21.05
CA ASP A 72 35.73 6.70 19.88
C ASP A 72 35.12 6.00 18.66
N VAL A 73 34.87 6.81 17.64
CA VAL A 73 34.21 6.41 16.40
C VAL A 73 35.14 6.75 15.25
N VAL A 74 35.52 5.72 14.49
CA VAL A 74 36.43 5.84 13.35
C VAL A 74 35.73 5.32 12.12
N HIS A 75 35.63 6.13 11.07
CA HIS A 75 35.11 5.72 9.78
C HIS A 75 36.22 5.75 8.73
N ARG A 76 36.34 4.69 7.94
CA ARG A 76 37.30 4.58 6.84
C ARG A 76 36.69 5.09 5.54
N LEU A 77 37.45 5.91 4.81
CA LEU A 77 37.12 6.43 3.49
C LEU A 77 38.00 5.77 2.42
N GLY A 78 37.57 5.87 1.17
CA GLY A 78 38.23 5.26 0.03
C GLY A 78 37.71 3.85 -0.28
N LEU A 79 38.54 3.06 -0.97
CA LEU A 79 38.21 1.71 -1.40
C LEU A 79 38.48 0.70 -0.28
N LEU A 80 37.51 -0.17 -0.03
CA LEU A 80 37.57 -1.25 0.95
C LEU A 80 37.23 -2.60 0.32
N GLU A 81 38.06 -3.60 0.58
CA GLU A 81 37.85 -4.99 0.16
C GLU A 81 36.91 -5.74 1.11
N VAL A 82 36.35 -6.85 0.63
CA VAL A 82 35.54 -7.77 1.45
C VAL A 82 36.30 -8.19 2.71
N GLY A 83 35.64 -8.10 3.86
CA GLY A 83 36.21 -8.44 5.16
C GLY A 83 36.91 -7.29 5.89
N GLU A 84 37.20 -6.18 5.21
CA GLU A 84 37.78 -4.98 5.83
C GLU A 84 36.76 -4.19 6.66
N SER A 85 37.25 -3.51 7.70
CA SER A 85 36.45 -2.65 8.58
C SER A 85 36.21 -1.29 7.94
N ALA A 86 34.93 -0.95 7.75
CA ALA A 86 34.46 0.35 7.27
C ALA A 86 34.26 1.34 8.41
N VAL A 87 33.73 0.87 9.54
CA VAL A 87 33.48 1.71 10.71
C VAL A 87 33.71 0.92 11.98
N VAL A 88 34.37 1.53 12.96
CA VAL A 88 34.56 0.97 14.28
C VAL A 88 34.04 1.96 15.31
N ILE A 89 33.19 1.49 16.20
CA ILE A 89 32.63 2.26 17.32
C ILE A 89 33.05 1.56 18.59
N THR A 90 33.76 2.28 19.46
CA THR A 90 34.09 1.81 20.80
C THR A 90 33.44 2.73 21.81
N VAL A 91 32.70 2.17 22.76
CA VAL A 91 32.02 2.92 23.81
C VAL A 91 32.22 2.27 25.18
N ALA A 92 32.42 3.10 26.18
CA ALA A 92 32.62 2.71 27.56
C ALA A 92 31.59 3.46 28.43
N ALA A 93 30.85 2.73 29.25
CA ALA A 93 29.84 3.28 30.16
C ALA A 93 29.93 2.64 31.54
N PRO A 94 29.35 3.24 32.60
CA PRO A 94 29.31 2.64 33.93
C PRO A 94 28.61 1.26 33.95
N HIS A 95 27.66 1.04 33.02
CA HIS A 95 26.85 -0.16 32.94
C HIS A 95 26.68 -0.62 31.49
N ARG A 96 26.45 -1.93 31.31
CA ARG A 96 26.41 -2.56 29.97
C ARG A 96 25.25 -2.09 29.09
N ARG A 97 24.10 -1.73 29.67
CA ARG A 97 22.88 -1.41 28.91
C ARG A 97 23.09 -0.12 28.12
N GLU A 98 23.72 0.85 28.75
CA GLU A 98 24.06 2.16 28.25
C GLU A 98 25.15 2.04 27.18
N ALA A 99 26.15 1.17 27.40
CA ALA A 99 27.17 0.89 26.39
C ALA A 99 26.57 0.26 25.11
N PHE A 100 25.68 -0.74 25.23
CA PHE A 100 25.00 -1.31 24.05
C PHE A 100 24.08 -0.29 23.38
N GLY A 101 23.25 0.41 24.15
CA GLY A 101 22.32 1.41 23.63
C GLY A 101 23.04 2.56 22.91
N ALA A 102 24.16 3.04 23.47
CA ALA A 102 24.98 4.05 22.81
C ALA A 102 25.60 3.53 21.51
N CYS A 103 26.14 2.30 21.51
CA CYS A 103 26.79 1.75 20.33
C CYS A 103 25.81 1.60 19.15
N GLU A 104 24.61 1.09 19.43
CA GLU A 104 23.52 0.96 18.47
C GLU A 104 23.03 2.33 17.98
N TRP A 105 22.81 3.27 18.91
CA TRP A 105 22.39 4.62 18.56
C TRP A 105 23.42 5.35 17.68
N ILE A 106 24.72 5.26 18.02
CA ILE A 106 25.79 5.90 17.25
C ILE A 106 25.83 5.38 15.82
N ILE A 107 25.77 4.06 15.59
CA ILE A 107 25.87 3.53 14.22
C ILE A 107 24.68 3.97 13.36
N ASP A 108 23.48 4.01 13.94
CA ASP A 108 22.28 4.44 13.23
C ASP A 108 22.33 5.93 12.89
N GLN A 109 22.71 6.77 13.86
CA GLN A 109 22.85 8.21 13.65
C GLN A 109 23.99 8.55 12.68
N LEU A 110 25.08 7.77 12.69
CA LEU A 110 26.23 8.00 11.81
C LEU A 110 25.83 7.82 10.35
N LYS A 111 25.07 6.75 10.06
CA LYS A 111 24.56 6.48 8.70
C LYS A 111 23.60 7.57 8.21
N TRP A 112 22.94 8.27 9.14
CA TRP A 112 21.89 9.23 8.80
C TRP A 112 22.40 10.68 8.74
N ARG A 113 23.19 11.14 9.72
CA ARG A 113 23.58 12.55 9.89
C ARG A 113 24.90 12.90 9.24
N VAL A 114 25.84 11.96 9.27
CA VAL A 114 27.21 12.24 8.87
C VAL A 114 27.29 12.06 7.35
N PRO A 115 27.63 13.10 6.57
CA PRO A 115 27.65 13.05 5.10
C PRO A 115 28.80 12.18 4.58
N ILE A 116 28.62 10.87 4.70
CA ILE A 116 29.49 9.81 4.20
C ILE A 116 28.64 8.94 3.28
N TRP A 117 28.98 8.94 1.99
CA TRP A 117 28.28 8.18 0.97
C TRP A 117 29.00 6.87 0.69
N LYS A 118 28.20 5.83 0.46
CA LYS A 118 28.66 4.48 0.15
C LYS A 118 28.34 4.15 -1.29
N LYS A 119 29.32 3.61 -2.00
CA LYS A 119 29.15 3.05 -3.34
C LYS A 119 29.56 1.59 -3.36
N GLU A 120 28.70 0.73 -3.88
CA GLU A 120 28.96 -0.69 -4.04
C GLU A 120 29.47 -0.98 -5.44
N HIS A 121 30.49 -1.85 -5.54
CA HIS A 121 31.04 -2.32 -6.81
C HIS A 121 30.76 -3.82 -6.94
N TYR A 122 29.92 -4.21 -7.89
CA TYR A 122 29.46 -5.59 -8.06
C TYR A 122 30.32 -6.38 -9.06
N ALA A 123 30.30 -7.71 -8.94
CA ALA A 123 31.00 -8.60 -9.87
C ALA A 123 30.48 -8.53 -11.32
N SER A 124 29.26 -8.03 -11.52
CA SER A 124 28.67 -7.77 -12.85
C SER A 124 29.30 -6.59 -13.59
N GLY A 125 30.11 -5.77 -12.91
CA GLY A 125 30.70 -4.54 -13.46
C GLY A 125 29.85 -3.28 -13.25
N GLU A 126 28.65 -3.42 -12.69
CA GLU A 126 27.81 -2.28 -12.29
C GLU A 126 28.29 -1.69 -10.95
N SER A 127 28.13 -0.37 -10.77
CA SER A 127 28.42 0.30 -9.49
C SER A 127 27.26 1.20 -9.13
N GLU A 128 26.80 1.11 -7.88
CA GLU A 128 25.60 1.81 -7.41
C GLU A 128 25.91 2.61 -6.14
N TRP A 129 25.41 3.85 -6.09
CA TRP A 129 25.40 4.64 -4.87
C TRP A 129 24.26 4.15 -3.99
N VAL A 130 24.60 3.62 -2.82
CA VAL A 130 23.62 3.10 -1.88
C VAL A 130 23.26 4.19 -0.90
N LEU A 131 22.00 4.63 -0.95
CA LEU A 131 21.44 5.55 0.04
C LEU A 131 21.35 4.86 1.40
N ALA A 132 21.67 5.58 2.47
CA ALA A 132 21.58 5.07 3.82
C ALA A 132 20.14 4.62 4.13
N GLN A 133 19.95 3.31 4.33
CA GLN A 133 18.71 2.77 4.84
C GLN A 133 18.68 3.05 6.35
N ALA A 134 17.86 4.02 6.78
CA ALA A 134 17.64 4.32 8.19
C ALA A 134 16.71 3.26 8.82
N SER A 135 17.03 2.86 10.07
CA SER A 135 16.11 2.12 10.94
C SER A 135 14.88 2.98 11.28
N PRO A 136 13.68 2.41 11.47
CA PRO A 136 12.43 3.18 11.65
C PRO A 136 12.28 3.89 13.01
N THR A 137 13.32 3.98 13.84
CA THR A 137 13.20 4.48 15.22
C THR A 137 13.89 5.83 15.41
N GLU A 138 13.08 6.88 15.22
CA GLU A 138 13.16 8.28 15.69
C GLU A 138 14.44 9.12 15.42
N ALA A 139 14.31 10.05 14.46
CA ALA A 139 14.30 11.50 14.65
C ALA A 139 14.13 12.14 13.26
N THR A 140 12.89 12.36 12.84
CA THR A 140 12.58 12.93 11.54
C THR A 140 12.83 14.44 11.56
N ASP A 141 14.06 14.95 11.50
CA ASP A 141 14.47 16.35 11.20
C ASP A 141 13.45 17.51 11.47
N GLY A 142 12.71 17.47 12.58
CA GLY A 142 11.53 18.33 12.78
C GLY A 142 10.43 18.24 11.69
N LEU A 143 10.45 17.24 10.79
CA LEU A 143 9.48 16.98 9.72
C LEU A 143 8.04 17.03 10.24
N TYR A 144 7.81 16.47 11.43
CA TYR A 144 6.50 16.43 12.08
C TYR A 144 6.30 17.53 13.12
N ASP A 145 7.21 18.50 13.31
CA ASP A 145 7.09 19.53 14.35
C ASP A 145 5.77 20.30 14.27
N ARG A 146 5.31 20.59 13.05
CA ARG A 146 4.03 21.28 12.83
C ARG A 146 2.83 20.43 13.24
N GLN A 147 2.92 19.12 13.03
CA GLN A 147 1.90 18.14 13.41
C GLN A 147 1.90 17.93 14.93
N ILE A 148 3.08 17.76 15.54
CA ILE A 148 3.27 17.58 16.99
C ILE A 148 2.79 18.80 17.79
N ARG A 149 2.87 20.02 17.23
CA ARG A 149 2.35 21.24 17.88
C ARG A 149 0.84 21.26 18.03
N MET A 150 0.10 20.44 17.28
CA MET A 150 -1.35 20.33 17.43
C MET A 150 -1.67 19.59 18.73
N PRO A 151 -2.44 20.19 19.67
CA PRO A 151 -2.79 19.53 20.94
C PRO A 151 -3.48 18.18 20.77
N GLU A 152 -4.25 18.01 19.70
CA GLU A 152 -4.99 16.78 19.38
C GLU A 152 -4.05 15.62 18.97
N ILE A 153 -2.83 15.93 18.51
CA ILE A 153 -1.84 14.92 18.12
C ILE A 153 -0.73 14.86 19.18
N GLY A 154 -0.02 15.97 19.42
CA GLY A 154 1.09 16.00 20.37
C GLY A 154 2.22 15.03 20.00
N ALA A 155 3.19 14.89 20.91
CA ALA A 155 4.26 13.90 20.74
C ALA A 155 3.72 12.46 20.82
N GLU A 156 2.76 12.20 21.71
CA GLU A 156 2.16 10.87 21.90
C GLU A 156 1.39 10.40 20.67
N GLY A 157 0.55 11.25 20.06
CA GLY A 157 -0.18 10.92 18.84
C GLY A 157 0.78 10.69 17.67
N GLN A 158 1.85 11.48 17.55
CA GLN A 158 2.87 11.23 16.54
C GLN A 158 3.57 9.88 16.74
N GLN A 159 3.87 9.49 17.97
CA GLN A 159 4.43 8.17 18.28
C GLN A 159 3.46 7.05 17.90
N LYS A 160 2.16 7.20 18.18
CA LYS A 160 1.14 6.23 17.74
C LYS A 160 1.10 6.11 16.22
N ILE A 161 1.12 7.23 15.50
CA ILE A 161 1.17 7.24 14.04
C ILE A 161 2.45 6.54 13.54
N GLY A 162 3.61 6.86 14.11
CA GLY A 162 4.90 6.26 13.75
C GLY A 162 5.07 4.78 14.09
N ALA A 163 4.32 4.25 15.06
CA ALA A 163 4.29 2.83 15.38
C ALA A 163 3.25 2.02 14.57
N ALA A 164 2.34 2.70 13.89
CA ALA A 164 1.23 2.07 13.20
C ALA A 164 1.63 1.38 11.89
N SER A 165 0.83 0.39 11.49
CA SER A 165 0.91 -0.26 10.19
C SER A 165 -0.43 -0.20 9.46
N VAL A 166 -0.42 0.24 8.20
CA VAL A 166 -1.62 0.42 7.38
C VAL A 166 -1.51 -0.37 6.08
N LEU A 167 -2.55 -1.16 5.79
CA LEU A 167 -2.74 -1.83 4.51
C LEU A 167 -3.60 -0.94 3.61
N LEU A 168 -3.07 -0.51 2.46
CA LEU A 168 -3.81 0.24 1.44
C LEU A 168 -4.05 -0.68 0.23
N VAL A 169 -5.31 -1.03 -0.01
CA VAL A 169 -5.72 -1.90 -1.12
C VAL A 169 -6.34 -1.06 -2.23
N GLY A 170 -5.77 -1.12 -3.42
CA GLY A 170 -6.15 -0.28 -4.55
C GLY A 170 -5.40 1.06 -4.54
N LEU A 171 -4.52 1.23 -5.52
CA LEU A 171 -3.66 2.40 -5.73
C LEU A 171 -4.11 3.18 -6.97
N GLY A 172 -5.43 3.18 -7.18
CA GLY A 172 -6.14 3.99 -8.16
C GLY A 172 -6.33 5.44 -7.68
N GLY A 173 -7.43 6.08 -8.07
CA GLY A 173 -7.65 7.50 -7.73
C GLY A 173 -7.71 7.77 -6.22
N LEU A 174 -8.44 6.94 -5.46
CA LEU A 174 -8.55 7.08 -4.01
C LEU A 174 -7.21 6.77 -3.33
N GLY A 175 -6.60 5.62 -3.63
CA GLY A 175 -5.31 5.22 -3.06
C GLY A 175 -4.18 6.20 -3.37
N ALA A 176 -4.15 6.77 -4.57
CA ALA A 176 -3.19 7.82 -4.94
C ALA A 176 -3.35 9.11 -4.11
N ALA A 177 -4.52 9.36 -3.53
CA ALA A 177 -4.75 10.49 -2.65
C ALA A 177 -4.52 10.14 -1.16
N VAL A 178 -4.79 8.90 -0.76
CA VAL A 178 -4.50 8.40 0.60
C VAL A 178 -3.00 8.35 0.85
N LEU A 179 -2.23 7.79 -0.09
CA LEU A 179 -0.83 7.46 0.11
C LEU A 179 0.05 8.67 0.51
N PRO A 180 0.01 9.82 -0.19
CA PRO A 180 0.80 10.98 0.20
C PRO A 180 0.43 11.50 1.60
N ALA A 181 -0.85 11.45 1.96
CA ALA A 181 -1.32 11.95 3.25
C ALA A 181 -0.82 11.06 4.40
N LEU A 182 -0.89 9.74 4.27
CA LEU A 182 -0.41 8.82 5.32
C LEU A 182 1.12 8.77 5.41
N ALA A 183 1.82 8.74 4.27
CA ALA A 183 3.28 8.80 4.25
C ALA A 183 3.77 10.13 4.83
N GLY A 184 3.14 11.25 4.47
CA GLY A 184 3.47 12.58 5.00
C GLY A 184 3.16 12.75 6.49
N ALA A 185 2.10 12.11 7.00
CA ALA A 185 1.77 12.09 8.42
C ALA A 185 2.75 11.25 9.26
N GLY A 186 3.56 10.42 8.60
CA GLY A 186 4.58 9.59 9.24
C GLY A 186 4.06 8.25 9.75
N VAL A 187 3.06 7.66 9.09
CA VAL A 187 2.62 6.30 9.41
C VAL A 187 3.83 5.36 9.31
N GLY A 188 4.10 4.59 10.37
CA GLY A 188 5.32 3.79 10.48
C GLY A 188 5.56 2.80 9.35
N ARG A 189 4.50 2.07 8.98
CA ARG A 189 4.55 1.07 7.91
C ARG A 189 3.33 1.14 6.98
N LEU A 190 3.59 1.12 5.68
CA LEU A 190 2.58 1.07 4.63
C LEU A 190 2.74 -0.20 3.77
N VAL A 191 1.69 -1.00 3.68
CA VAL A 191 1.63 -2.15 2.76
C VAL A 191 0.68 -1.79 1.62
N LEU A 192 1.20 -1.75 0.40
CA LEU A 192 0.51 -1.22 -0.78
C LEU A 192 0.15 -2.36 -1.74
N VAL A 193 -1.14 -2.64 -1.91
CA VAL A 193 -1.65 -3.76 -2.71
C VAL A 193 -2.34 -3.23 -3.97
N ASP A 194 -1.81 -3.57 -5.14
CA ASP A 194 -2.45 -3.32 -6.45
C ASP A 194 -1.79 -4.19 -7.53
N ALA A 195 -2.58 -4.89 -8.33
CA ALA A 195 -2.09 -5.76 -9.41
C ALA A 195 -1.87 -5.03 -10.74
N ASP A 196 -2.43 -3.84 -10.89
CA ASP A 196 -2.44 -3.15 -12.18
C ASP A 196 -1.09 -2.51 -12.50
N THR A 197 -0.94 -2.16 -13.78
CA THR A 197 0.11 -1.25 -14.25
C THR A 197 -0.41 0.18 -14.39
N VAL A 198 0.52 1.13 -14.40
CA VAL A 198 0.21 2.55 -14.62
C VAL A 198 -0.23 2.75 -16.07
N ASP A 199 -1.41 3.33 -16.26
CA ASP A 199 -1.96 3.67 -17.56
C ASP A 199 -1.99 5.19 -17.78
N ALA A 200 -1.63 5.66 -18.98
CA ALA A 200 -1.62 7.08 -19.32
C ALA A 200 -2.99 7.75 -19.17
N THR A 201 -4.07 7.02 -19.45
CA THR A 201 -5.46 7.47 -19.29
C THR A 201 -5.87 7.67 -17.84
N ASN A 202 -5.10 7.15 -16.89
CA ASN A 202 -5.37 7.26 -15.45
C ASN A 202 -4.60 8.40 -14.75
N LEU A 203 -3.58 8.96 -15.40
CA LEU A 203 -2.68 9.97 -14.81
C LEU A 203 -3.41 11.25 -14.35
N HIS A 204 -4.52 11.60 -14.99
CA HIS A 204 -5.28 12.80 -14.62
C HIS A 204 -5.81 12.75 -13.18
N ARG A 205 -6.01 11.55 -12.60
CA ARG A 205 -6.56 11.36 -11.25
C ARG A 205 -5.64 10.56 -10.31
N GLN A 206 -4.52 10.05 -10.80
CA GLN A 206 -3.55 9.26 -10.03
C GLN A 206 -2.22 9.99 -9.96
N THR A 207 -2.17 11.06 -9.15
CA THR A 207 -1.12 12.08 -9.17
C THR A 207 0.22 11.63 -8.59
N ILE A 208 0.30 10.44 -7.99
CA ILE A 208 1.55 9.83 -7.52
C ILE A 208 2.37 9.21 -8.63
N TYR A 209 1.78 9.00 -9.82
CA TYR A 209 2.46 8.45 -10.98
C TYR A 209 2.81 9.53 -12.00
N ARG A 210 3.88 9.30 -12.76
CA ARG A 210 4.31 10.17 -13.85
C ARG A 210 4.13 9.48 -15.20
N ARG A 211 4.20 10.27 -16.27
CA ARG A 211 4.14 9.74 -17.64
C ARG A 211 5.26 8.75 -17.95
N SER A 212 6.41 8.88 -17.27
CA SER A 212 7.54 7.93 -17.34
C SER A 212 7.26 6.58 -16.69
N ASP A 213 6.20 6.46 -15.89
CA ASP A 213 5.85 5.24 -15.16
C ASP A 213 4.86 4.36 -15.92
N VAL A 214 4.31 4.83 -17.05
CA VAL A 214 3.34 4.08 -17.85
C VAL A 214 3.87 2.70 -18.21
N GLY A 215 3.05 1.66 -18.01
CA GLY A 215 3.39 0.25 -18.21
C GLY A 215 4.13 -0.40 -17.05
N ARG A 216 4.48 0.33 -15.98
CA ARG A 216 5.11 -0.23 -14.78
C ARG A 216 4.05 -0.54 -13.72
N GLY A 217 4.30 -1.55 -12.87
CA GLY A 217 3.37 -1.93 -11.80
C GLY A 217 3.07 -0.80 -10.81
N LYS A 218 1.79 -0.61 -10.47
CA LYS A 218 1.33 0.47 -9.59
C LYS A 218 1.89 0.34 -8.19
N ALA A 219 1.86 -0.86 -7.61
CA ALA A 219 2.35 -1.12 -6.24
C ALA A 219 3.80 -0.68 -6.05
N GLU A 220 4.70 -1.03 -6.99
CA GLU A 220 6.11 -0.66 -6.89
C GLU A 220 6.35 0.84 -7.10
N ARG A 221 5.61 1.47 -8.02
CA ARG A 221 5.74 2.92 -8.25
C ARG A 221 5.21 3.73 -7.07
N ALA A 222 4.10 3.30 -6.50
CA ALA A 222 3.53 3.87 -5.29
C ALA A 222 4.50 3.73 -4.11
N ALA A 223 5.11 2.55 -3.93
CA ALA A 223 6.09 2.33 -2.88
C ALA A 223 7.32 3.25 -3.01
N ARG A 224 7.83 3.39 -4.24
CA ARG A 224 8.89 4.34 -4.55
C ARG A 224 8.48 5.78 -4.21
N PHE A 225 7.30 6.21 -4.63
CA PHE A 225 6.79 7.55 -4.31
C PHE A 225 6.75 7.79 -2.80
N ALA A 226 6.23 6.83 -2.02
CA ALA A 226 6.12 6.96 -0.58
C ALA A 226 7.49 7.06 0.10
N LYS A 227 8.47 6.25 -0.33
CA LYS A 227 9.86 6.32 0.17
C LYS A 227 10.56 7.62 -0.22
N GLU A 228 10.34 8.14 -1.43
CA GLU A 228 10.86 9.44 -1.85
C GLU A 228 10.24 10.60 -1.06
N LEU A 229 8.93 10.53 -0.77
CA LEU A 229 8.22 11.53 0.01
C LEU A 229 8.66 11.52 1.49
N ASN A 230 8.81 10.33 2.06
CA ASN A 230 9.19 10.17 3.46
C ASN A 230 10.05 8.91 3.66
N PRO A 231 11.39 9.05 3.69
CA PRO A 231 12.30 7.92 3.82
C PRO A 231 12.16 7.13 5.13
N SER A 232 11.59 7.74 6.18
CA SER A 232 11.41 7.10 7.49
C SER A 232 10.28 6.06 7.53
N VAL A 233 9.35 6.12 6.57
CA VAL A 233 8.21 5.19 6.49
C VAL A 233 8.68 3.85 5.93
N ASP A 234 8.43 2.74 6.61
CA ASP A 234 8.60 1.40 6.04
C ASP A 234 7.52 1.15 4.98
N VAL A 235 7.91 0.67 3.79
CA VAL A 235 6.95 0.51 2.67
C VAL A 235 7.17 -0.82 1.98
N ALA A 236 6.09 -1.60 1.86
CA ALA A 236 6.07 -2.86 1.13
C ALA A 236 5.10 -2.77 -0.06
N ALA A 237 5.60 -3.09 -1.26
CA ALA A 237 4.77 -3.26 -2.44
C ALA A 237 4.30 -4.72 -2.57
N VAL A 238 3.01 -4.92 -2.86
CA VAL A 238 2.40 -6.22 -3.10
C VAL A 238 1.69 -6.15 -4.45
N PRO A 239 2.33 -6.58 -5.55
CA PRO A 239 1.76 -6.57 -6.89
C PRO A 239 0.79 -7.76 -7.09
N GLU A 240 -0.18 -7.91 -6.19
CA GLU A 240 -1.18 -8.97 -6.23
C GLU A 240 -2.58 -8.36 -6.24
N MET A 241 -3.54 -9.06 -6.85
CA MET A 241 -4.96 -8.73 -6.70
C MET A 241 -5.41 -9.22 -5.33
N LEU A 242 -6.15 -8.39 -4.57
CA LEU A 242 -6.73 -8.87 -3.32
C LEU A 242 -7.89 -9.83 -3.61
N ASP A 243 -7.78 -11.05 -3.11
CA ASP A 243 -8.79 -12.09 -3.25
C ASP A 243 -8.98 -12.90 -1.96
N ALA A 244 -9.89 -13.87 -1.98
CA ALA A 244 -10.18 -14.69 -0.81
C ALA A 244 -8.99 -15.55 -0.35
N ALA A 245 -8.02 -15.83 -1.22
CA ALA A 245 -6.85 -16.65 -0.90
C ALA A 245 -5.76 -15.85 -0.17
N ASN A 246 -5.60 -14.55 -0.46
CA ASN A 246 -4.57 -13.72 0.17
C ASN A 246 -5.11 -12.70 1.20
N ALA A 247 -6.42 -12.42 1.24
CA ALA A 247 -6.98 -11.37 2.10
C ALA A 247 -6.64 -11.53 3.58
N GLU A 248 -6.75 -12.73 4.13
CA GLU A 248 -6.49 -12.98 5.54
C GLU A 248 -5.04 -12.66 5.93
N ARG A 249 -4.07 -13.15 5.15
CA ARG A 249 -2.65 -12.89 5.36
C ARG A 249 -2.34 -11.38 5.31
N LEU A 250 -2.89 -10.68 4.32
CA LEU A 250 -2.61 -9.27 4.11
C LEU A 250 -3.25 -8.40 5.20
N VAL A 251 -4.52 -8.63 5.52
CA VAL A 251 -5.23 -7.88 6.58
C VAL A 251 -4.62 -8.14 7.96
N GLN A 252 -4.18 -9.37 8.25
CA GLN A 252 -3.54 -9.70 9.53
C GLN A 252 -2.22 -8.93 9.74
N SER A 253 -1.51 -8.58 8.66
CA SER A 253 -0.18 -7.94 8.71
C SER A 253 -0.20 -6.47 9.13
N CYS A 254 -1.37 -5.84 9.18
CA CYS A 254 -1.53 -4.42 9.50
C CYS A 254 -2.56 -4.19 10.61
N GLU A 255 -2.52 -3.00 11.21
CA GLU A 255 -3.48 -2.58 12.24
C GLU A 255 -4.77 -2.04 11.62
N ILE A 256 -4.64 -1.19 10.60
CA ILE A 256 -5.75 -0.55 9.89
C ILE A 256 -5.69 -0.90 8.42
N VAL A 257 -6.85 -1.08 7.81
CA VAL A 257 -7.01 -1.31 6.37
C VAL A 257 -7.74 -0.13 5.73
N VAL A 258 -7.27 0.29 4.56
CA VAL A 258 -7.89 1.32 3.73
C VAL A 258 -8.28 0.69 2.40
N ASP A 259 -9.57 0.78 2.08
CA ASP A 259 -10.11 0.36 0.80
C ASP A 259 -10.09 1.53 -0.19
N GLY A 260 -9.11 1.51 -1.10
CA GLY A 260 -9.00 2.41 -2.26
C GLY A 260 -9.50 1.78 -3.56
N THR A 261 -10.23 0.67 -3.49
CA THR A 261 -10.69 -0.10 -4.66
C THR A 261 -11.98 0.46 -5.25
N ASP A 262 -12.24 0.15 -6.52
CA ASP A 262 -13.52 0.40 -7.18
C ASP A 262 -14.38 -0.87 -7.34
N SER A 263 -13.98 -1.97 -6.69
CA SER A 263 -14.65 -3.28 -6.74
C SER A 263 -15.55 -3.50 -5.53
N LEU A 264 -16.85 -3.69 -5.75
CA LEU A 264 -17.80 -4.01 -4.67
C LEU A 264 -17.47 -5.36 -4.02
N ALA A 265 -17.11 -6.39 -4.78
CA ALA A 265 -16.71 -7.67 -4.22
C ALA A 265 -15.50 -7.53 -3.27
N THR A 266 -14.49 -6.75 -3.67
CA THR A 266 -13.31 -6.52 -2.84
C THR A 266 -13.66 -5.76 -1.55
N LYS A 267 -14.59 -4.79 -1.61
CA LYS A 267 -15.11 -4.09 -0.42
C LYS A 267 -15.77 -5.04 0.57
N PHE A 268 -16.62 -5.94 0.08
CA PHE A 268 -17.31 -6.92 0.93
C PHE A 268 -16.35 -7.97 1.50
N LEU A 269 -15.37 -8.43 0.72
CA LEU A 269 -14.31 -9.31 1.18
C LEU A 269 -13.46 -8.66 2.29
N LEU A 270 -13.02 -7.43 2.08
CA LEU A 270 -12.28 -6.65 3.08
C LEU A 270 -13.10 -6.44 4.35
N ASN A 271 -14.37 -6.08 4.20
CA ASN A 271 -15.29 -5.91 5.32
C ASN A 271 -15.39 -7.18 6.19
N ALA A 272 -15.67 -8.32 5.57
CA ALA A 272 -15.79 -9.59 6.27
C ALA A 272 -14.45 -9.99 6.93
N THR A 273 -13.35 -9.85 6.19
CA THR A 273 -12.02 -10.20 6.70
C THR A 273 -11.61 -9.32 7.88
N CYS A 274 -11.85 -8.02 7.81
CA CYS A 274 -11.56 -7.10 8.91
C CYS A 274 -12.42 -7.38 10.14
N LYS A 275 -13.73 -7.64 9.98
CA LYS A 275 -14.61 -8.03 11.10
C LYS A 275 -14.17 -9.34 11.75
N ARG A 276 -13.77 -10.33 10.94
CA ARG A 276 -13.27 -11.63 11.41
C ARG A 276 -11.96 -11.51 12.20
N LEU A 277 -11.05 -10.63 11.77
CA LEU A 277 -9.74 -10.43 12.38
C LEU A 277 -9.70 -9.30 13.42
N GLY A 278 -10.84 -8.64 13.69
CA GLY A 278 -10.91 -7.51 14.61
C GLY A 278 -10.07 -6.31 14.16
N LYS A 279 -10.03 -6.01 12.86
CA LYS A 279 -9.29 -4.88 12.28
C LYS A 279 -10.23 -3.72 11.93
N THR A 280 -9.70 -2.50 11.97
CA THR A 280 -10.42 -1.32 11.49
C THR A 280 -10.28 -1.20 9.97
N LEU A 281 -11.40 -0.97 9.28
CA LEU A 281 -11.46 -0.73 7.84
C LEU A 281 -12.02 0.66 7.56
N VAL A 282 -11.27 1.47 6.81
CA VAL A 282 -11.73 2.76 6.28
C VAL A 282 -12.10 2.58 4.81
N THR A 283 -13.35 2.86 4.46
CA THR A 283 -13.88 2.60 3.11
C THR A 283 -14.51 3.86 2.52
N ALA A 284 -14.35 4.02 1.22
CA ALA A 284 -14.99 5.07 0.44
C ALA A 284 -15.59 4.54 -0.86
N SER A 285 -16.51 5.30 -1.43
CA SER A 285 -17.01 5.07 -2.79
C SER A 285 -17.35 6.41 -3.43
N ILE A 286 -17.16 6.54 -4.74
CA ILE A 286 -17.38 7.78 -5.47
C ILE A 286 -18.19 7.52 -6.73
N HIS A 287 -19.03 8.48 -7.11
CA HIS A 287 -19.81 8.46 -8.33
C HIS A 287 -20.11 9.89 -8.78
N GLY A 288 -19.72 10.27 -10.00
CA GLY A 288 -19.87 11.64 -10.47
C GLY A 288 -19.14 12.65 -9.57
N PHE A 289 -19.86 13.62 -9.01
CA PHE A 289 -19.35 14.58 -8.02
C PHE A 289 -19.65 14.19 -6.57
N GLU A 290 -20.27 13.03 -6.37
CA GLU A 290 -20.69 12.55 -5.07
C GLU A 290 -19.76 11.44 -4.57
N GLY A 291 -19.76 11.25 -3.27
CA GLY A 291 -19.10 10.12 -2.66
C GLY A 291 -19.47 9.94 -1.21
N GLN A 292 -19.02 8.82 -0.68
CA GLN A 292 -19.30 8.39 0.67
C GLN A 292 -18.04 7.89 1.36
N VAL A 293 -17.90 8.17 2.65
CA VAL A 293 -16.82 7.68 3.51
C VAL A 293 -17.39 7.23 4.84
N PHE A 294 -16.87 6.12 5.36
CA PHE A 294 -17.14 5.67 6.72
C PHE A 294 -16.08 4.69 7.21
N THR A 295 -16.09 4.45 8.52
CA THR A 295 -15.15 3.55 9.20
C THR A 295 -15.90 2.36 9.78
N VAL A 296 -15.39 1.16 9.55
CA VAL A 296 -15.85 -0.09 10.15
C VAL A 296 -14.86 -0.48 11.23
N THR A 297 -15.22 -0.27 12.48
CA THR A 297 -14.44 -0.69 13.64
C THR A 297 -14.80 -2.13 14.04
N PRO A 298 -13.95 -2.81 14.84
CA PRO A 298 -14.23 -4.16 15.32
C PRO A 298 -15.61 -4.32 15.99
N ASP A 299 -16.02 -3.32 16.77
CA ASP A 299 -17.30 -3.34 17.51
C ASP A 299 -18.46 -2.63 16.77
N GLY A 300 -18.16 -1.90 15.70
CA GLY A 300 -19.13 -1.09 14.96
C GLY A 300 -19.94 -1.85 13.92
N PRO A 301 -20.99 -1.21 13.37
CA PRO A 301 -21.73 -1.75 12.24
C PRO A 301 -20.79 -1.94 11.04
N CYS A 302 -20.99 -3.01 10.27
CA CYS A 302 -20.16 -3.30 9.11
C CYS A 302 -20.78 -2.73 7.81
N LEU A 303 -20.09 -2.89 6.67
CA LEU A 303 -20.61 -2.54 5.34
C LEU A 303 -21.94 -3.26 5.07
N GLN A 304 -22.03 -4.55 5.39
CA GLN A 304 -23.21 -5.37 5.12
C GLN A 304 -24.39 -5.08 6.06
N CYS A 305 -24.19 -4.33 7.16
CA CYS A 305 -25.29 -3.77 7.93
C CYS A 305 -26.03 -2.69 7.13
N LEU A 306 -25.32 -1.93 6.30
CA LEU A 306 -25.87 -0.92 5.42
C LEU A 306 -26.41 -1.55 4.13
N PHE A 307 -25.60 -2.38 3.47
CA PHE A 307 -25.93 -3.05 2.21
C PHE A 307 -26.07 -4.57 2.41
N PRO A 308 -27.29 -5.09 2.68
CA PRO A 308 -27.48 -6.50 3.07
C PRO A 308 -26.98 -7.52 2.06
N GLU A 309 -27.21 -7.24 0.79
CA GLU A 309 -26.89 -8.12 -0.32
C GLU A 309 -25.51 -7.76 -0.86
N THR A 310 -24.66 -8.77 -1.06
CA THR A 310 -23.41 -8.61 -1.80
C THR A 310 -23.79 -8.32 -3.25
N PRO A 311 -23.49 -7.14 -3.80
CA PRO A 311 -23.79 -6.84 -5.19
C PRO A 311 -22.99 -7.77 -6.10
N THR A 312 -23.59 -8.14 -7.23
CA THR A 312 -22.91 -8.98 -8.23
C THR A 312 -21.86 -8.15 -8.99
N ASP A 313 -20.76 -8.78 -9.38
CA ASP A 313 -19.70 -8.08 -10.12
C ASP A 313 -20.26 -7.44 -11.41
N GLY A 314 -19.91 -6.18 -11.65
CA GLY A 314 -20.37 -5.41 -12.80
C GLY A 314 -21.81 -4.86 -12.70
N CYS A 315 -22.50 -5.02 -11.57
CA CYS A 315 -23.83 -4.43 -11.39
C CYS A 315 -23.81 -2.89 -11.23
N VAL A 316 -22.63 -2.32 -10.97
CA VAL A 316 -22.37 -0.87 -10.94
C VAL A 316 -21.20 -0.56 -11.86
N ASP A 317 -21.37 0.44 -12.72
CA ASP A 317 -20.33 0.92 -13.64
C ASP A 317 -19.13 1.49 -12.85
N THR A 318 -17.91 1.14 -13.25
CA THR A 318 -16.68 1.64 -12.61
C THR A 318 -16.39 3.09 -13.00
N CYS A 319 -15.45 3.72 -12.30
CA CYS A 319 -14.94 5.05 -12.66
C CYS A 319 -14.37 5.09 -14.09
N ALA A 320 -13.83 3.97 -14.58
CA ALA A 320 -13.34 3.86 -15.95
C ALA A 320 -14.48 3.94 -16.98
N VAL A 321 -15.68 3.44 -16.64
CA VAL A 321 -16.86 3.43 -17.51
C VAL A 321 -17.63 4.76 -17.44
N ASN A 322 -17.88 5.26 -16.22
CA ASN A 322 -18.67 6.46 -16.00
C ASN A 322 -17.89 7.77 -16.18
N GLY A 323 -16.56 7.69 -16.21
CA GLY A 323 -15.68 8.83 -16.08
C GLY A 323 -15.63 9.38 -14.65
N THR A 324 -14.56 10.10 -14.34
CA THR A 324 -14.35 10.71 -13.01
C THR A 324 -13.47 11.94 -13.15
N VAL A 325 -13.83 13.05 -12.50
CA VAL A 325 -12.96 14.22 -12.43
C VAL A 325 -11.94 14.05 -11.31
N SER A 326 -10.71 14.49 -11.50
CA SER A 326 -9.57 14.25 -10.59
C SER A 326 -9.80 14.69 -9.14
N VAL A 327 -10.59 15.74 -8.93
CA VAL A 327 -10.84 16.32 -7.61
C VAL A 327 -11.68 15.42 -6.70
N VAL A 328 -12.52 14.56 -7.27
CA VAL A 328 -13.44 13.70 -6.50
C VAL A 328 -12.67 12.62 -5.73
N PRO A 329 -11.91 11.72 -6.38
CA PRO A 329 -11.12 10.74 -5.64
C PRO A 329 -10.06 11.39 -4.74
N ALA A 330 -9.51 12.56 -5.13
CA ALA A 330 -8.59 13.30 -4.27
C ALA A 330 -9.23 13.72 -2.95
N PHE A 331 -10.42 14.30 -3.00
CA PHE A 331 -11.14 14.74 -1.80
C PHE A 331 -11.50 13.56 -0.88
N PHE A 332 -12.11 12.51 -1.44
CA PHE A 332 -12.53 11.36 -0.64
C PHE A 332 -11.35 10.51 -0.13
N GLY A 333 -10.26 10.40 -0.89
CA GLY A 333 -9.05 9.73 -0.42
C GLY A 333 -8.37 10.48 0.74
N VAL A 334 -8.36 11.82 0.73
CA VAL A 334 -7.89 12.61 1.88
C VAL A 334 -8.80 12.42 3.10
N LEU A 335 -10.12 12.34 2.91
CA LEU A 335 -11.04 12.01 4.00
C LEU A 335 -10.77 10.60 4.58
N GLN A 336 -10.47 9.61 3.73
CA GLN A 336 -10.04 8.29 4.21
C GLN A 336 -8.75 8.38 5.03
N ALA A 337 -7.75 9.12 4.55
CA ALA A 337 -6.50 9.30 5.29
C ALA A 337 -6.74 10.00 6.65
N ASN A 338 -7.66 10.96 6.71
CA ASN A 338 -8.06 11.59 7.96
C ASN A 338 -8.68 10.58 8.94
N GLU A 339 -9.59 9.71 8.49
CA GLU A 339 -10.18 8.66 9.34
C GLU A 339 -9.12 7.70 9.91
N VAL A 340 -8.09 7.36 9.12
CA VAL A 340 -6.95 6.57 9.61
C VAL A 340 -6.20 7.32 10.72
N VAL A 341 -5.82 8.58 10.49
CA VAL A 341 -5.10 9.38 11.49
C VAL A 341 -5.93 9.53 12.77
N GLN A 342 -7.22 9.83 12.64
CA GLN A 342 -8.15 9.92 13.78
C GLN A 342 -8.21 8.59 14.54
N SER A 343 -8.32 7.47 13.83
CA SER A 343 -8.32 6.14 14.46
C SER A 343 -7.03 5.88 15.26
N LEU A 344 -5.86 6.26 14.73
CA LEU A 344 -4.56 6.01 15.36
C LEU A 344 -4.34 6.87 16.62
N ILE A 345 -4.81 8.11 16.61
CA ILE A 345 -4.66 9.01 17.77
C ILE A 345 -5.78 8.85 18.80
N GLY A 346 -6.77 7.98 18.55
CA GLY A 346 -7.95 7.79 19.41
C GLY A 346 -8.97 8.94 19.31
N GLY A 347 -8.99 9.63 18.18
CA GLY A 347 -9.97 10.66 17.84
C GLY A 347 -11.30 10.09 17.32
N PRO A 348 -12.27 10.97 17.02
CA PRO A 348 -13.57 10.55 16.48
C PRO A 348 -13.44 10.02 15.05
N VAL A 349 -14.12 8.91 14.78
CA VAL A 349 -14.24 8.30 13.45
C VAL A 349 -15.71 8.12 13.08
N LEU A 350 -15.99 7.97 11.78
CA LEU A 350 -17.31 7.71 11.20
C LEU A 350 -17.74 6.25 11.40
N MET A 351 -17.76 5.80 12.66
CA MET A 351 -18.14 4.44 13.06
C MET A 351 -19.65 4.19 12.90
N ASP A 352 -20.47 5.06 13.50
CA ASP A 352 -21.95 4.96 13.47
C ASP A 352 -22.59 5.87 12.43
N GLU A 353 -21.77 6.48 11.56
CA GLU A 353 -22.21 7.44 10.55
C GLU A 353 -21.63 7.08 9.19
N LEU A 354 -22.40 7.33 8.13
CA LEU A 354 -21.96 7.41 6.75
C LEU A 354 -21.94 8.89 6.38
N LEU A 355 -20.78 9.40 5.98
CA LEU A 355 -20.68 10.73 5.42
C LEU A 355 -20.96 10.68 3.93
N LEU A 356 -22.06 11.28 3.48
CA LEU A 356 -22.33 11.57 2.08
C LEU A 356 -21.95 13.01 1.79
N PHE A 357 -21.21 13.22 0.70
CA PHE A 357 -20.80 14.55 0.27
C PHE A 357 -21.04 14.73 -1.22
N ASP A 358 -21.71 15.82 -1.58
CA ASP A 358 -21.86 16.28 -2.96
C ASP A 358 -20.91 17.48 -3.17
N LEU A 359 -19.87 17.29 -3.97
CA LEU A 359 -18.88 18.33 -4.26
C LEU A 359 -19.41 19.41 -5.21
N ALA A 360 -20.39 19.09 -6.07
CA ALA A 360 -20.97 20.06 -6.97
C ALA A 360 -21.82 21.07 -6.18
N GLY A 361 -22.76 20.56 -5.38
CA GLY A 361 -23.62 21.36 -4.50
C GLY A 361 -22.95 21.84 -3.22
N LYS A 362 -21.79 21.29 -2.84
CA LYS A 362 -21.06 21.54 -1.58
C LYS A 362 -21.92 21.22 -0.35
N SER A 363 -22.68 20.13 -0.46
CA SER A 363 -23.60 19.70 0.58
C SER A 363 -23.12 18.41 1.24
N MET A 364 -23.42 18.28 2.53
CA MET A 364 -22.97 17.18 3.37
C MET A 364 -24.14 16.61 4.14
N THR A 365 -24.32 15.30 4.07
CA THR A 365 -25.34 14.56 4.82
C THR A 365 -24.67 13.45 5.62
N LYS A 366 -24.99 13.37 6.91
CA LYS A 366 -24.60 12.23 7.76
C LYS A 366 -25.78 11.30 7.91
N LEU A 367 -25.63 10.05 7.48
CA LEU A 367 -26.62 9.00 7.71
C LEU A 367 -26.18 8.11 8.86
N ARG A 368 -27.07 7.87 9.82
CA ARG A 368 -26.77 6.94 10.91
C ARG A 368 -26.69 5.51 10.38
N ARG A 369 -25.77 4.75 10.95
CA ARG A 369 -25.55 3.32 10.73
C ARG A 369 -25.85 2.59 12.03
N TRP A 370 -26.38 1.39 11.93
CA TRP A 370 -26.69 0.55 13.10
C TRP A 370 -26.42 -0.91 12.77
N HIS A 371 -26.23 -1.72 13.81
CA HIS A 371 -26.11 -3.15 13.67
C HIS A 371 -27.40 -3.75 13.10
N ARG A 372 -27.27 -4.51 12.01
CA ARG A 372 -28.36 -5.36 11.53
C ARG A 372 -28.29 -6.70 12.28
N PRO A 373 -29.37 -7.14 12.95
CA PRO A 373 -29.41 -8.46 13.58
C PRO A 373 -29.10 -9.57 12.58
N GLY A 374 -28.23 -10.51 12.96
CA GLY A 374 -27.84 -11.63 12.09
C GLY A 374 -27.00 -11.24 10.86
N CYS A 375 -26.37 -10.06 10.87
CA CYS A 375 -25.54 -9.62 9.74
C CYS A 375 -24.33 -10.54 9.53
N ARG A 376 -24.28 -11.20 8.37
CA ARG A 376 -23.21 -12.12 7.95
C ARG A 376 -21.83 -11.46 7.93
N GLY A 377 -21.74 -10.24 7.38
CA GLY A 377 -20.50 -9.47 7.39
C GLY A 377 -19.99 -9.15 8.79
N CYS A 378 -20.87 -8.93 9.78
CA CYS A 378 -20.44 -8.77 11.17
C CYS A 378 -19.90 -10.07 11.79
N LEU A 379 -20.37 -11.23 11.32
CA LEU A 379 -19.84 -12.55 11.68
C LEU A 379 -18.55 -12.90 10.92
N GLY A 380 -18.07 -12.00 10.07
CA GLY A 380 -16.86 -12.22 9.27
C GLY A 380 -17.08 -13.15 8.07
N GLU A 381 -18.33 -13.39 7.67
CA GLU A 381 -18.66 -14.19 6.51
C GLU A 381 -18.63 -13.35 5.24
N PHE A 382 -17.88 -13.82 4.24
CA PHE A 382 -17.97 -13.35 2.87
C PHE A 382 -18.49 -14.47 1.99
N VAL A 383 -19.58 -14.21 1.30
CA VAL A 383 -19.99 -15.04 0.16
C VAL A 383 -19.78 -14.18 -1.07
N SER A 384 -18.73 -14.53 -1.81
CA SER A 384 -18.71 -14.24 -3.23
C SER A 384 -19.84 -15.06 -3.81
N GLU A 385 -21.01 -14.44 -4.00
CA GLU A 385 -21.95 -15.03 -4.93
C GLU A 385 -21.29 -14.87 -6.29
N THR A 386 -20.61 -15.92 -6.77
CA THR A 386 -20.46 -16.09 -8.22
C THR A 386 -21.88 -15.99 -8.73
N PRO A 387 -22.22 -14.92 -9.47
CA PRO A 387 -23.60 -14.73 -9.81
C PRO A 387 -24.03 -15.99 -10.55
N GLY A 388 -25.13 -16.66 -10.16
CA GLY A 388 -25.55 -17.91 -10.82
C GLY A 388 -25.89 -17.74 -12.32
N TRP A 389 -25.71 -16.54 -12.86
CA TRP A 389 -25.71 -16.21 -14.28
C TRP A 389 -24.32 -16.11 -14.92
N GLU A 390 -23.26 -15.88 -14.17
CA GLU A 390 -21.92 -15.81 -14.75
C GLU A 390 -21.34 -17.22 -14.89
N VAL A 391 -20.66 -17.46 -16.00
CA VAL A 391 -19.99 -18.73 -16.34
C VAL A 391 -18.58 -18.44 -16.79
N ASP A 392 -17.65 -19.36 -16.51
CA ASP A 392 -16.25 -19.21 -16.87
C ASP A 392 -15.97 -19.60 -18.31
N THR A 393 -16.74 -20.53 -18.86
CA THR A 393 -16.58 -21.07 -20.20
C THR A 393 -17.92 -21.24 -20.93
N VAL A 394 -17.87 -21.32 -22.26
CA VAL A 394 -19.07 -21.58 -23.07
C VAL A 394 -19.54 -23.01 -22.83
N GLU A 395 -18.61 -23.94 -22.69
CA GLU A 395 -18.82 -25.36 -22.45
C GLU A 395 -19.59 -25.58 -21.15
N GLU A 396 -19.21 -24.90 -20.07
CA GLU A 396 -19.93 -24.93 -18.79
C GLU A 396 -21.40 -24.51 -18.94
N ALA A 397 -21.67 -23.47 -19.73
CA ALA A 397 -23.05 -23.04 -19.97
C ALA A 397 -23.84 -24.06 -20.80
N GLN A 398 -23.18 -24.71 -21.77
CA GLN A 398 -23.78 -25.75 -22.63
C GLN A 398 -24.08 -27.03 -21.85
N GLU A 399 -23.23 -27.40 -20.87
CA GLU A 399 -23.50 -28.50 -19.94
C GLU A 399 -24.74 -28.24 -19.08
N ARG A 400 -24.97 -26.97 -18.70
CA ARG A 400 -26.15 -26.56 -17.93
C ARG A 400 -27.44 -26.56 -18.75
N HIS A 401 -27.36 -26.24 -20.04
CA HIS A 401 -28.51 -26.13 -20.94
C HIS A 401 -28.18 -26.69 -22.32
N ALA A 402 -28.74 -27.85 -22.66
CA ALA A 402 -28.56 -28.45 -23.99
C ALA A 402 -29.14 -27.59 -25.14
N ASP A 403 -30.09 -26.69 -24.82
CA ASP A 403 -30.75 -25.73 -25.72
C ASP A 403 -30.14 -24.31 -25.65
N LEU A 404 -28.90 -24.16 -25.13
CA LEU A 404 -28.26 -22.85 -24.96
C LEU A 404 -28.01 -22.13 -26.30
N GLN A 405 -28.46 -20.88 -26.36
CA GLN A 405 -28.07 -19.92 -27.38
C GLN A 405 -26.86 -19.12 -26.92
N VAL A 406 -25.86 -18.96 -27.80
CA VAL A 406 -24.70 -18.12 -27.53
C VAL A 406 -24.80 -16.87 -28.41
N VAL A 407 -24.89 -15.70 -27.79
CA VAL A 407 -25.10 -14.42 -28.48
C VAL A 407 -23.92 -13.49 -28.21
N ASP A 408 -23.22 -13.11 -29.27
CA ASP A 408 -22.15 -12.11 -29.24
C ASP A 408 -22.76 -10.71 -29.45
N ILE A 409 -22.79 -9.90 -28.40
CA ILE A 409 -23.39 -8.56 -28.37
C ILE A 409 -22.40 -7.44 -28.72
N ARG A 410 -21.25 -7.79 -29.29
CA ARG A 410 -20.28 -6.81 -29.77
C ARG A 410 -20.72 -6.20 -31.10
N GLU A 411 -20.28 -4.97 -31.32
CA GLU A 411 -20.44 -4.30 -32.60
C GLU A 411 -19.65 -5.05 -33.69
N LEU A 412 -20.06 -4.90 -34.95
CA LEU A 412 -19.56 -5.70 -36.07
C LEU A 412 -18.06 -5.51 -36.34
N ASP A 413 -17.49 -4.39 -35.90
CA ASP A 413 -16.10 -3.99 -36.05
C ASP A 413 -15.20 -4.37 -34.85
N GLU A 414 -15.76 -4.95 -33.78
CA GLU A 414 -14.98 -5.38 -32.61
C GLU A 414 -14.23 -6.71 -32.89
N GLU A 415 -12.90 -6.66 -32.78
CA GLU A 415 -11.95 -7.78 -32.87
C GLU A 415 -11.45 -8.21 -31.47
N PRO A 416 -11.00 -9.46 -31.28
CA PRO A 416 -11.02 -10.59 -32.24
C PRO A 416 -12.42 -11.18 -32.41
N ASP A 417 -12.66 -12.00 -33.42
CA ASP A 417 -13.94 -12.69 -33.61
C ASP A 417 -14.42 -13.48 -32.37
N GLY A 418 -15.74 -13.64 -32.27
CA GLY A 418 -16.38 -14.33 -31.15
C GLY A 418 -16.17 -15.84 -31.21
N PRO A 419 -16.57 -16.58 -30.16
CA PRO A 419 -16.47 -18.03 -30.18
C PRO A 419 -17.28 -18.64 -31.33
N VAL A 420 -16.74 -19.73 -31.89
CA VAL A 420 -17.37 -20.48 -32.98
C VAL A 420 -18.75 -20.95 -32.54
N GLY A 421 -19.76 -20.73 -33.40
CA GLY A 421 -21.15 -21.08 -33.12
C GLY A 421 -21.95 -20.01 -32.35
N SER A 422 -21.34 -18.88 -32.00
CA SER A 422 -22.09 -17.72 -31.51
C SER A 422 -22.83 -16.99 -32.63
N THR A 423 -24.00 -16.45 -32.29
CA THR A 423 -24.75 -15.56 -33.19
C THR A 423 -24.43 -14.11 -32.82
N ARG A 424 -23.81 -13.37 -33.75
CA ARG A 424 -23.46 -11.97 -33.51
C ARG A 424 -24.67 -11.06 -33.74
N ILE A 425 -25.07 -10.34 -32.70
CA ILE A 425 -26.17 -9.38 -32.71
C ILE A 425 -25.71 -8.14 -31.94
N PRO A 426 -25.30 -7.05 -32.62
CA PRO A 426 -24.76 -5.86 -31.96
C PRO A 426 -25.66 -5.33 -30.85
N MET A 427 -25.07 -4.78 -29.79
CA MET A 427 -25.81 -4.33 -28.61
C MET A 427 -26.89 -3.29 -28.99
N GLY A 428 -26.58 -2.41 -29.95
CA GLY A 428 -27.53 -1.42 -30.47
C GLY A 428 -28.79 -2.05 -31.10
N GLU A 429 -28.67 -3.25 -31.68
CA GLU A 429 -29.77 -3.98 -32.32
C GLU A 429 -30.49 -4.96 -31.38
N TRP A 430 -29.89 -5.24 -30.22
CA TRP A 430 -30.46 -6.11 -29.19
C TRP A 430 -31.45 -5.39 -28.25
N ALA A 431 -31.41 -4.06 -28.19
CA ALA A 431 -32.18 -3.25 -27.25
C ALA A 431 -33.67 -3.65 -27.17
N GLY A 432 -34.10 -4.16 -26.00
CA GLY A 432 -35.50 -4.52 -25.71
C GLY A 432 -35.92 -5.95 -26.08
N ARG A 433 -35.04 -6.77 -26.66
CA ARG A 433 -35.32 -8.19 -26.91
C ARG A 433 -35.27 -9.00 -25.62
N VAL A 434 -36.18 -9.96 -25.46
CA VAL A 434 -36.15 -10.95 -24.40
C VAL A 434 -35.94 -12.32 -25.04
N PRO A 435 -34.89 -13.07 -24.67
CA PRO A 435 -34.65 -14.38 -25.22
C PRO A 435 -35.69 -15.40 -24.72
N GLU A 436 -36.15 -16.27 -25.63
CA GLU A 436 -37.10 -17.35 -25.32
C GLU A 436 -36.41 -18.64 -24.82
N ALA A 437 -35.12 -18.81 -25.14
CA ALA A 437 -34.27 -19.94 -24.76
C ALA A 437 -33.15 -19.49 -23.81
N PRO A 438 -32.48 -20.41 -23.09
CA PRO A 438 -31.30 -20.09 -22.31
C PRO A 438 -30.28 -19.38 -23.17
N THR A 439 -29.82 -18.21 -22.73
CA THR A 439 -28.91 -17.40 -23.54
C THR A 439 -27.68 -17.02 -22.76
N LEU A 440 -26.52 -17.34 -23.31
CA LEU A 440 -25.22 -16.85 -22.90
C LEU A 440 -24.84 -15.63 -23.75
N PHE A 441 -24.71 -14.48 -23.11
CA PHE A 441 -24.26 -13.26 -23.74
C PHE A 441 -22.74 -13.10 -23.62
N ILE A 442 -22.13 -12.65 -24.72
CA ILE A 442 -20.69 -12.45 -24.82
C ILE A 442 -20.43 -11.03 -25.30
N CYS A 443 -19.52 -10.32 -24.62
CA CYS A 443 -18.99 -9.06 -25.10
C CYS A 443 -17.45 -9.07 -25.05
N ALA A 444 -16.80 -7.92 -25.24
CA ALA A 444 -15.33 -7.84 -25.26
C ALA A 444 -14.71 -8.28 -23.91
N SER A 445 -15.16 -7.71 -22.80
CA SER A 445 -14.59 -7.89 -21.46
C SER A 445 -15.52 -8.55 -20.42
N GLY A 446 -16.73 -8.93 -20.81
CA GLY A 446 -17.77 -9.45 -19.91
C GLY A 446 -18.61 -8.38 -19.20
N ALA A 447 -18.16 -7.12 -19.16
CA ALA A 447 -18.88 -6.04 -18.47
C ALA A 447 -20.25 -5.73 -19.09
N ARG A 448 -20.29 -5.57 -20.43
CA ARG A 448 -21.52 -5.25 -21.17
C ARG A 448 -22.56 -6.37 -21.08
N SER A 449 -22.13 -7.62 -21.21
CA SER A 449 -23.00 -8.80 -21.13
C SER A 449 -23.50 -9.03 -19.71
N GLY A 450 -22.65 -8.84 -18.70
CA GLY A 450 -23.04 -8.93 -17.29
C GLY A 450 -24.17 -7.95 -16.96
N ARG A 451 -24.04 -6.68 -17.36
CA ARG A 451 -25.08 -5.66 -17.16
C ARG A 451 -26.41 -6.02 -17.83
N LEU A 452 -26.36 -6.51 -19.06
CA LEU A 452 -27.56 -6.95 -19.79
C LEU A 452 -28.27 -8.08 -19.03
N VAL A 453 -27.51 -9.06 -18.56
CA VAL A 453 -28.02 -10.23 -17.84
C VAL A 453 -28.62 -9.85 -16.49
N VAL A 454 -27.97 -8.94 -15.74
CA VAL A 454 -28.50 -8.40 -14.48
C VAL A 454 -29.81 -7.66 -14.71
N ASP A 455 -29.87 -6.78 -15.72
CA ASP A 455 -31.10 -6.04 -16.06
C ASP A 455 -32.23 -7.01 -16.44
N MET A 456 -31.95 -8.00 -17.28
CA MET A 456 -32.92 -9.03 -17.67
C MET A 456 -33.43 -9.85 -16.48
N ARG A 457 -32.54 -10.27 -15.58
CA ARG A 457 -32.92 -11.00 -14.35
C ARG A 457 -33.76 -10.15 -13.41
N SER A 458 -33.47 -8.85 -13.30
CA SER A 458 -34.29 -7.93 -12.50
C SER A 458 -35.74 -7.83 -13.01
N ARG A 459 -35.95 -8.10 -14.31
CA ARG A 459 -37.26 -8.14 -14.97
C ARG A 459 -37.87 -9.54 -15.04
N GLY A 460 -37.29 -10.52 -14.33
CA GLY A 460 -37.81 -11.89 -14.21
C GLY A 460 -37.29 -12.89 -15.25
N VAL A 461 -36.36 -12.50 -16.11
CA VAL A 461 -35.76 -13.41 -17.11
C VAL A 461 -34.60 -14.16 -16.44
N SER A 462 -34.83 -15.38 -15.98
CA SER A 462 -33.86 -16.10 -15.13
C SER A 462 -32.84 -16.96 -15.88
N ARG A 463 -33.15 -17.43 -17.10
CA ARG A 463 -32.28 -18.33 -17.90
C ARG A 463 -31.31 -17.55 -18.80
N VAL A 464 -30.72 -16.48 -18.30
CA VAL A 464 -29.70 -15.70 -19.01
C VAL A 464 -28.38 -15.69 -18.25
N TYR A 465 -27.29 -15.69 -19.01
CA TYR A 465 -25.94 -15.90 -18.54
C TYR A 465 -24.95 -14.94 -19.21
N SER A 466 -23.84 -14.62 -18.53
CA SER A 466 -22.74 -13.82 -19.07
C SER A 466 -21.45 -14.62 -19.02
N LEU A 467 -20.64 -14.54 -20.07
CA LEU A 467 -19.30 -15.13 -20.08
C LEU A 467 -18.32 -14.23 -19.32
N ARG A 468 -17.70 -14.76 -18.26
CA ARG A 468 -16.71 -14.05 -17.44
C ARG A 468 -15.50 -13.65 -18.30
N GLY A 469 -15.14 -12.36 -18.26
CA GLY A 469 -14.01 -11.82 -19.01
C GLY A 469 -14.28 -11.63 -20.51
N GLY A 470 -15.48 -11.98 -21.01
CA GLY A 470 -15.83 -11.85 -22.42
C GLY A 470 -14.87 -12.60 -23.34
N VAL A 471 -14.70 -12.11 -24.56
CA VAL A 471 -13.77 -12.70 -25.54
C VAL A 471 -12.31 -12.52 -25.10
N HIS A 472 -11.96 -11.40 -24.46
CA HIS A 472 -10.58 -11.18 -24.00
C HIS A 472 -10.14 -12.27 -23.00
N GLY A 473 -11.01 -12.62 -22.06
CA GLY A 473 -10.76 -13.69 -21.10
C GLY A 473 -10.72 -15.10 -21.70
N MET A 474 -11.17 -15.29 -22.94
CA MET A 474 -11.00 -16.56 -23.67
C MET A 474 -9.63 -16.65 -24.34
N VAL A 475 -9.14 -15.53 -24.88
CA VAL A 475 -7.85 -15.47 -25.57
C VAL A 475 -6.70 -15.66 -24.59
N GLU A 476 -6.82 -15.16 -23.36
CA GLU A 476 -5.79 -15.31 -22.32
C GLU A 476 -5.72 -16.73 -21.69
N ARG A 477 -6.74 -17.57 -21.91
CA ARG A 477 -6.83 -18.94 -21.35
C ARG A 477 -6.37 -20.03 -22.32
N ASN A 478 -6.02 -19.68 -23.55
CA ASN A 478 -5.39 -20.53 -24.57
C ASN A 478 -3.91 -20.16 -24.73
#